data_AF-A0A0M2HBE1-F1
#
_entry.id   AF-A0A0M2HBE1-F1
#
_cell.length_a   1.000
_cell.length_b   1.000
_cell.length_c   1.000
_cell.angle_alpha   90.00
_cell.angle_beta   90.00
_cell.angle_gamma   90.00
#
_symmetry.space_group_name_H-M   'P 1'
#
loop_
_entity.id
_entity.type
_entity.pdbx_description
1 polymer ?
#
loop_
_entity_poly.entity_id
_entity_poly.type
_entity_poly.pdbx_seq_one_letter_code
_entity_poly.pdbx_strand_id
1 'polypeptide(L)'
;MKFVAVVEVSRRGELTVDEVGLVIDRLPGQDVSLIVSQRGYRTARIVVDAENIAAAATHALLAVQHGFGLGWDSVVSIDLMSEAEAKLREGSAAVPELVGAAEAARLLGRSPQAVRQMIEDGRLSAYRVGDRSFALVKSEVLAAAARRTDWKSHPGLLGVLEEKDISIDRVLPSPRIRINIENDGARRARTVARYEFTVLGRYEDPEGKIVSIAEGQQELTEFDFTRIGDWTSPD
;
A
#
# COMPACT_ATOMS: atom_id res chain seq x y z
N MET A 1 -29.75 -4.56 5.41
CA MET A 1 -28.81 -5.25 6.33
C MET A 1 -27.70 -4.27 6.66
N LYS A 2 -27.16 -4.32 7.87
CA LYS A 2 -26.06 -3.43 8.29
C LYS A 2 -24.70 -4.06 8.00
N PHE A 3 -23.83 -3.26 7.40
CA PHE A 3 -22.43 -3.60 7.15
C PHE A 3 -21.54 -2.57 7.82
N VAL A 4 -20.40 -3.03 8.33
CA VAL A 4 -19.33 -2.16 8.81
C VAL A 4 -18.27 -2.11 7.72
N ALA A 5 -17.99 -0.90 7.24
CA ALA A 5 -16.94 -0.64 6.26
C ALA A 5 -15.80 0.12 6.93
N VAL A 6 -14.56 -0.33 6.68
CA VAL A 6 -13.33 0.37 7.04
C VAL A 6 -12.65 0.78 5.75
N VAL A 7 -12.57 2.08 5.49
CA VAL A 7 -12.07 2.63 4.23
C VAL A 7 -10.82 3.47 4.53
N GLU A 8 -9.70 3.10 3.92
CA GLU A 8 -8.44 3.87 3.98
C GLU A 8 -8.33 4.80 2.77
N VAL A 9 -7.92 6.04 3.01
CA VAL A 9 -7.65 7.02 1.96
C VAL A 9 -6.17 7.34 1.86
N SER A 10 -5.74 7.83 0.69
CA SER A 10 -4.34 8.10 0.35
C SER A 10 -3.71 9.19 1.21
N ARG A 11 -4.52 10.03 1.86
CA ARG A 11 -4.04 11.03 2.83
C ARG A 11 -3.48 10.34 4.07
N ARG A 12 -2.38 10.87 4.58
CA ARG A 12 -1.69 10.35 5.76
C ARG A 12 -1.66 11.33 6.93
N GLY A 13 -1.36 10.81 8.11
CA GLY A 13 -1.22 11.58 9.34
C GLY A 13 -2.55 11.83 10.04
N GLU A 14 -2.44 12.35 11.27
CA GLU A 14 -3.59 12.67 12.12
C GLU A 14 -4.50 13.71 11.44
N LEU A 15 -5.80 13.63 11.75
CA LEU A 15 -6.75 14.66 11.38
C LEU A 15 -6.71 15.77 12.43
N THR A 16 -6.77 17.03 11.99
CA THR A 16 -7.00 18.13 12.93
C THR A 16 -8.45 18.09 13.44
N VAL A 17 -8.72 18.77 14.56
CA VAL A 17 -10.09 18.85 15.12
C VAL A 17 -11.08 19.43 14.10
N ASP A 18 -10.66 20.45 13.35
CA ASP A 18 -11.48 21.06 12.31
C ASP A 18 -11.74 20.10 11.14
N GLU A 19 -10.74 19.31 10.75
CA GLU A 19 -10.91 18.28 9.71
C GLU A 19 -11.86 17.16 10.16
N VAL A 20 -11.78 16.73 11.43
CA VAL A 20 -12.70 15.75 12.01
C VAL A 20 -14.13 16.27 11.96
N GLY A 21 -14.36 17.51 12.40
CA GLY A 21 -15.69 18.15 12.34
C GLY A 21 -16.22 18.21 10.92
N LEU A 22 -15.41 18.67 9.97
CA LEU A 22 -15.79 18.76 8.56
C LEU A 22 -16.16 17.41 7.94
N VAL A 23 -15.40 16.35 8.24
CA VAL A 23 -15.69 15.00 7.71
C VAL A 23 -16.99 14.45 8.30
N ILE A 24 -17.22 14.64 9.60
CA ILE A 24 -18.45 14.20 10.28
C ILE A 24 -19.67 14.96 9.73
N ASP A 25 -19.57 16.28 9.57
CA ASP A 25 -20.65 17.12 9.03
C ASP A 25 -21.04 16.73 7.59
N ARG A 26 -20.09 16.20 6.81
CA ARG A 26 -20.31 15.71 5.45
C ARG A 26 -20.85 14.28 5.36
N LEU A 27 -20.95 13.59 6.49
CA LEU A 27 -21.47 12.23 6.62
C LEU A 27 -22.71 12.19 7.54
N PRO A 28 -23.75 13.00 7.25
CA PRO A 28 -24.89 13.13 8.15
C PRO A 28 -25.64 11.80 8.27
N GLY A 29 -25.94 11.41 9.50
CA GLY A 29 -26.75 10.22 9.81
C GLY A 29 -26.00 8.89 9.71
N GLN A 30 -24.69 8.89 9.51
CA GLN A 30 -23.87 7.68 9.63
C GLN A 30 -23.16 7.62 10.99
N ASP A 31 -23.06 6.41 11.54
CA ASP A 31 -22.19 6.14 12.69
C ASP A 31 -20.75 6.07 12.16
N VAL A 32 -20.01 7.18 12.32
CA VAL A 32 -18.64 7.35 11.81
C VAL A 32 -17.63 7.36 12.94
N SER A 33 -16.54 6.62 12.76
CA SER A 33 -15.32 6.75 13.55
C SER A 33 -14.12 6.98 12.63
N LEU A 34 -13.32 8.00 12.94
CA LEU A 34 -12.13 8.35 12.18
C LEU A 34 -10.89 7.93 12.96
N ILE A 35 -10.01 7.17 12.31
CA ILE A 35 -8.75 6.69 12.88
C ILE A 35 -7.62 6.87 11.88
N VAL A 36 -6.38 6.72 12.34
CA VAL A 36 -5.21 6.59 11.47
C VAL A 36 -4.78 5.13 11.50
N SER A 37 -4.65 4.50 10.34
CA SER A 37 -4.21 3.11 10.25
C SER A 37 -2.76 2.95 10.68
N GLN A 38 -2.33 1.71 10.90
CA GLN A 38 -0.95 1.39 11.27
C GLN A 38 0.07 1.86 10.24
N ARG A 39 -0.35 2.02 8.97
CA ARG A 39 0.47 2.53 7.86
C ARG A 39 0.45 4.06 7.74
N GLY A 40 -0.23 4.73 8.67
CA GLY A 40 -0.37 6.18 8.70
C GLY A 40 -1.44 6.74 7.77
N TYR A 41 -2.26 5.91 7.11
CA TYR A 41 -3.37 6.38 6.27
C TYR A 41 -4.53 6.85 7.12
N ARG A 42 -5.26 7.87 6.68
CA ARG A 42 -6.52 8.26 7.30
C ARG A 42 -7.57 7.21 6.96
N THR A 43 -8.37 6.83 7.94
CA THR A 43 -9.32 5.73 7.83
C THR A 43 -10.66 6.16 8.41
N ALA A 44 -11.73 5.89 7.68
CA ALA A 44 -13.09 6.00 8.20
C ALA A 44 -13.67 4.60 8.40
N ARG A 45 -14.16 4.34 9.61
CA ARG A 45 -15.04 3.23 9.92
C ARG A 45 -16.47 3.74 9.93
N ILE A 46 -17.31 3.22 9.06
CA ILE A 46 -18.72 3.63 8.93
C ILE A 46 -19.65 2.42 8.93
N VAL A 47 -20.86 2.62 9.45
CA VAL A 47 -21.94 1.63 9.34
C VAL A 47 -22.87 2.03 8.21
N VAL A 48 -23.11 1.12 7.28
CA VAL A 48 -23.97 1.35 6.11
C VAL A 48 -25.10 0.32 6.05
N ASP A 49 -26.30 0.80 5.75
CA ASP A 49 -27.44 -0.04 5.40
C ASP A 49 -27.41 -0.36 3.89
N ALA A 50 -27.44 -1.65 3.57
CA ALA A 50 -27.44 -2.13 2.19
C ALA A 50 -28.11 -3.51 2.06
N GLU A 51 -28.48 -3.87 0.84
CA GLU A 51 -29.10 -5.17 0.52
C GLU A 51 -28.08 -6.29 0.33
N ASN A 52 -26.84 -5.95 -0.05
CA ASN A 52 -25.76 -6.90 -0.28
C ASN A 52 -24.39 -6.20 -0.15
N ILE A 53 -23.31 -6.99 -0.19
CA ILE A 53 -21.94 -6.48 0.01
C ILE A 53 -21.50 -5.51 -1.09
N ALA A 54 -21.95 -5.68 -2.33
CA ALA A 54 -21.59 -4.81 -3.45
C ALA A 54 -22.24 -3.43 -3.31
N ALA A 55 -23.51 -3.38 -2.92
CA ALA A 55 -24.22 -2.15 -2.58
C ALA A 55 -23.59 -1.46 -1.37
N ALA A 56 -23.22 -2.23 -0.33
CA ALA A 56 -22.52 -1.71 0.84
C ALA A 56 -21.16 -1.08 0.46
N ALA A 57 -20.37 -1.76 -0.39
CA ALA A 57 -19.08 -1.25 -0.86
C ALA A 57 -19.23 0.07 -1.61
N THR A 58 -20.18 0.12 -2.54
CA THR A 58 -20.44 1.32 -3.34
C THR A 58 -20.87 2.49 -2.46
N HIS A 59 -21.80 2.24 -1.53
CA HIS A 59 -22.26 3.25 -0.57
C HIS A 59 -21.10 3.75 0.30
N ALA A 60 -20.28 2.84 0.85
CA ALA A 60 -19.16 3.20 1.70
C ALA A 60 -18.09 4.03 0.97
N LEU A 61 -17.74 3.65 -0.26
CA LEU A 61 -16.78 4.39 -1.08
C LEU A 61 -17.27 5.81 -1.37
N LEU A 62 -18.52 5.95 -1.82
CA LEU A 62 -19.11 7.27 -2.13
C LEU A 62 -19.20 8.16 -0.89
N ALA A 63 -19.64 7.59 0.24
CA ALA A 63 -19.72 8.30 1.50
C ALA A 63 -18.33 8.81 1.92
N VAL A 64 -17.33 7.94 1.99
CA VAL A 64 -15.98 8.32 2.44
C VAL A 64 -15.30 9.31 1.49
N GLN A 65 -15.46 9.15 0.18
CA GLN A 65 -14.96 10.12 -0.80
C GLN A 65 -15.59 11.50 -0.60
N HIS A 66 -16.91 11.57 -0.41
CA HIS A 66 -17.61 12.81 -0.13
C HIS A 66 -17.15 13.42 1.21
N GLY A 67 -17.08 12.61 2.28
CA GLY A 67 -16.65 13.01 3.61
C GLY A 67 -15.27 13.69 3.59
N PHE A 68 -14.28 13.03 2.98
CA PHE A 68 -12.92 13.58 2.89
C PHE A 68 -12.75 14.63 1.76
N GLY A 69 -13.73 14.80 0.87
CA GLY A 69 -13.61 15.67 -0.31
C GLY A 69 -12.52 15.18 -1.27
N LEU A 70 -12.54 13.90 -1.60
CA LEU A 70 -11.51 13.21 -2.38
C LEU A 70 -12.05 12.63 -3.69
N GLY A 71 -11.15 12.41 -4.66
CA GLY A 71 -11.43 11.72 -5.92
C GLY A 71 -11.45 10.20 -5.79
N TRP A 72 -11.86 9.51 -6.85
CA TRP A 72 -11.98 8.05 -6.91
C TRP A 72 -10.66 7.30 -6.74
N ASP A 73 -9.58 7.91 -7.19
CA ASP A 73 -8.20 7.43 -7.11
C ASP A 73 -7.58 7.53 -5.71
N SER A 74 -8.29 8.15 -4.77
CA SER A 74 -7.77 8.43 -3.44
C SER A 74 -8.09 7.34 -2.41
N VAL A 75 -8.89 6.33 -2.75
CA VAL A 75 -9.14 5.19 -1.85
C VAL A 75 -8.04 4.15 -2.01
N VAL A 76 -7.39 3.79 -0.90
CA VAL A 76 -6.28 2.83 -0.87
C VAL A 76 -6.78 1.42 -0.62
N SER A 77 -7.75 1.27 0.29
CA SER A 77 -8.33 -0.02 0.64
C SER A 77 -9.75 0.13 1.21
N ILE A 78 -10.54 -0.92 1.06
CA ILE A 78 -11.85 -1.07 1.68
C ILE A 78 -11.96 -2.48 2.26
N ASP A 79 -12.28 -2.58 3.54
CA ASP A 79 -12.66 -3.81 4.22
C ASP A 79 -14.12 -3.72 4.62
N LEU A 80 -14.89 -4.76 4.33
CA LEU A 80 -16.33 -4.82 4.53
C LEU A 80 -16.71 -6.12 5.20
N MET A 81 -17.55 -6.01 6.22
CA MET A 81 -18.11 -7.16 6.91
C MET A 81 -19.52 -6.84 7.38
N SER A 82 -20.32 -7.88 7.65
CA SER A 82 -21.62 -7.69 8.29
C SER A 82 -21.45 -7.12 9.70
N GLU A 83 -22.43 -6.38 10.20
CA GLU A 83 -22.38 -5.85 11.57
C GLU A 83 -22.25 -6.97 12.61
N ALA A 84 -22.89 -8.12 12.37
CA ALA A 84 -22.78 -9.29 13.24
C ALA A 84 -21.34 -9.82 13.31
N GLU A 85 -20.66 -9.95 12.18
CA GLU A 85 -19.25 -10.37 12.12
C GLU A 85 -18.33 -9.32 12.75
N ALA A 86 -18.58 -8.03 12.50
CA ALA A 86 -17.83 -6.95 13.12
C ALA A 86 -17.89 -7.00 14.64
N LYS A 87 -19.09 -7.21 15.22
CA LYS A 87 -19.28 -7.33 16.68
C LYS A 87 -18.56 -8.54 17.26
N LEU A 88 -18.56 -9.67 16.55
CA LEU A 88 -17.79 -10.86 16.97
C LEU A 88 -16.29 -10.55 17.04
N ARG A 89 -15.77 -9.74 16.11
CA ARG A 89 -14.37 -9.32 16.07
C ARG A 89 -14.04 -8.16 17.02
N GLU A 90 -15.03 -7.38 17.46
CA GLU A 90 -14.85 -6.16 18.27
C GLU A 90 -14.25 -6.43 19.67
N GLY A 91 -14.13 -7.69 20.08
CA GLY A 91 -13.36 -8.11 21.26
C GLY A 91 -12.15 -9.01 20.96
N SER A 92 -11.94 -9.38 19.70
CA SER A 92 -10.89 -10.29 19.26
C SER A 92 -9.74 -9.59 18.54
N ALA A 93 -9.58 -8.27 18.74
CA ALA A 93 -8.55 -7.47 18.07
C ALA A 93 -7.22 -8.22 18.17
N ALA A 94 -6.79 -8.82 17.05
CA ALA A 94 -5.59 -9.61 17.01
C ALA A 94 -4.46 -8.64 17.26
N VAL A 95 -3.94 -8.63 18.49
CA VAL A 95 -2.80 -7.80 18.84
C VAL A 95 -1.67 -8.28 17.93
N PRO A 96 -1.21 -7.45 16.98
CA PRO A 96 -0.19 -7.87 16.05
C PRO A 96 1.04 -8.28 16.84
N GLU A 97 1.70 -9.36 16.42
CA GLU A 97 2.93 -9.79 17.08
C GLU A 97 3.95 -8.68 16.95
N LEU A 98 4.35 -8.09 18.08
CA LEU A 98 5.32 -7.01 18.14
C LEU A 98 6.70 -7.57 18.43
N VAL A 99 7.70 -7.08 17.71
CA VAL A 99 9.11 -7.44 17.90
C VAL A 99 9.92 -6.20 18.25
N GLY A 100 10.94 -6.38 19.09
CA GLY A 100 11.89 -5.31 19.41
C GLY A 100 12.87 -5.05 18.27
N ALA A 101 13.53 -3.88 18.29
CA ALA A 101 14.52 -3.50 17.27
C ALA A 101 15.65 -4.53 17.07
N ALA A 102 16.10 -5.20 18.12
CA ALA A 102 17.14 -6.24 18.04
C ALA A 102 16.64 -7.52 17.34
N GLU A 103 15.39 -7.90 17.55
CA GLU A 103 14.78 -9.04 16.88
C GLU A 103 14.48 -8.72 15.41
N ALA A 104 13.96 -7.52 15.13
CA ALA A 104 13.78 -7.03 13.77
C ALA A 104 15.11 -7.01 12.99
N ALA A 105 16.23 -6.65 13.63
CA ALA A 105 17.56 -6.70 13.03
C ALA A 105 17.97 -8.11 12.60
N ARG A 106 17.67 -9.14 13.41
CA ARG A 106 17.89 -10.55 13.03
C ARG A 106 17.01 -10.95 11.85
N LEU A 107 15.72 -10.61 11.87
CA LEU A 107 14.78 -10.92 10.78
C LEU A 107 15.16 -10.26 9.45
N LEU A 108 15.67 -9.02 9.48
CA LEU A 108 16.09 -8.27 8.29
C LEU A 108 17.51 -8.62 7.81
N GLY A 109 18.30 -9.36 8.60
CA GLY A 109 19.72 -9.56 8.36
C GLY A 109 20.49 -8.24 8.32
N ARG A 110 20.30 -7.38 9.33
CA ARG A 110 20.91 -6.05 9.47
C ARG A 110 21.45 -5.85 10.89
N SER A 111 22.28 -4.83 11.08
CA SER A 111 22.68 -4.39 12.43
C SER A 111 21.53 -3.66 13.13
N PRO A 112 21.42 -3.70 14.47
CA PRO A 112 20.40 -2.95 15.21
C PRO A 112 20.44 -1.44 14.95
N GLN A 113 21.63 -0.86 14.73
CA GLN A 113 21.77 0.55 14.40
C GLN A 113 21.18 0.89 13.02
N ALA A 114 21.36 0.03 12.02
CA ALA A 114 20.74 0.22 10.70
C ALA A 114 19.21 0.16 10.78
N VAL A 115 18.64 -0.71 11.62
CA VAL A 115 17.18 -0.75 11.84
C VAL A 115 16.70 0.54 12.49
N ARG A 116 17.41 1.09 13.48
CA ARG A 116 17.06 2.39 14.08
C ARG A 116 17.09 3.52 13.05
N GLN A 117 18.13 3.57 12.21
CA GLN A 117 18.18 4.53 11.11
C GLN A 117 16.99 4.37 10.15
N MET A 118 16.61 3.14 9.80
CA MET A 118 15.43 2.89 8.97
C MET A 118 14.12 3.34 9.62
N ILE A 119 14.00 3.27 10.94
CA ILE A 119 12.86 3.81 11.68
C ILE A 119 12.87 5.34 11.62
N GLU A 120 14.02 5.97 11.89
CA GLU A 120 14.20 7.43 11.84
C GLU A 120 13.94 8.00 10.44
N ASP A 121 14.36 7.27 9.39
CA ASP A 121 14.11 7.61 7.99
C ASP A 121 12.66 7.33 7.54
N GLY A 122 11.81 6.79 8.44
CA GLY A 122 10.41 6.45 8.14
C GLY A 122 10.23 5.27 7.19
N ARG A 123 11.25 4.44 6.99
CA ARG A 123 11.22 3.26 6.10
C ARG A 123 10.60 2.04 6.77
N LEU A 124 10.58 2.01 8.09
CA LEU A 124 9.88 1.00 8.90
C LEU A 124 8.95 1.72 9.87
N SER A 125 7.68 1.30 9.91
CA SER A 125 6.76 1.75 10.94
C SER A 125 7.18 1.14 12.28
N ALA A 126 7.30 1.99 13.31
CA ALA A 126 7.61 1.54 14.65
C ALA A 126 6.89 2.41 15.69
N TYR A 127 6.52 1.78 16.80
CA TYR A 127 5.92 2.41 17.95
C TYR A 127 6.98 2.61 19.02
N ARG A 128 7.11 3.82 19.54
CA ARG A 128 8.03 4.09 20.65
C ARG A 128 7.42 3.56 21.95
N VAL A 129 8.16 2.71 22.66
CA VAL A 129 7.76 2.12 23.95
C VAL A 129 8.76 2.58 25.00
N GLY A 130 8.35 3.58 25.80
CA GLY A 130 9.24 4.28 26.73
C GLY A 130 10.30 5.14 26.02
N ASP A 131 11.40 5.46 26.70
CA ASP A 131 12.34 6.46 26.20
C ASP A 131 13.26 5.95 25.09
N ARG A 132 13.60 4.66 25.09
CA ARG A 132 14.71 4.12 24.27
C ARG A 132 14.36 2.90 23.42
N SER A 133 13.15 2.38 23.54
CA SER A 133 12.75 1.15 22.87
C SER A 133 11.72 1.42 21.78
N PHE A 134 11.79 0.60 20.74
CA PHE A 134 10.83 0.57 19.64
C PHE A 134 10.23 -0.82 19.53
N ALA A 135 8.92 -0.86 19.34
CA ALA A 135 8.17 -2.05 18.97
C ALA A 135 7.77 -1.95 17.50
N LEU A 136 8.05 -2.99 16.72
CA LEU A 136 7.73 -3.07 15.30
C LEU A 136 6.74 -4.21 15.09
N VAL A 137 5.85 -4.07 14.10
CA VAL A 137 4.94 -5.16 13.72
C VAL A 137 5.72 -6.24 12.96
N LYS A 138 5.75 -7.47 13.48
CA LYS A 138 6.57 -8.57 12.93
C LYS A 138 6.25 -8.85 11.46
N SER A 139 4.98 -8.82 11.08
CA SER A 139 4.56 -9.08 9.70
C SER A 139 5.10 -8.03 8.72
N GLU A 140 5.19 -6.76 9.12
CA GLU A 140 5.79 -5.71 8.29
C GLU A 140 7.31 -5.87 8.16
N VAL A 141 7.98 -6.27 9.24
CA VAL A 141 9.42 -6.56 9.23
C VAL A 141 9.73 -7.74 8.28
N LEU A 142 8.93 -8.80 8.34
CA LEU A 142 9.06 -9.95 7.43
C LEU A 142 8.77 -9.56 5.97
N ALA A 143 7.74 -8.75 5.72
CA ALA A 143 7.46 -8.24 4.38
C ALA A 143 8.63 -7.38 3.85
N ALA A 144 9.24 -6.54 4.69
CA ALA A 144 10.41 -5.77 4.33
C ALA A 144 11.63 -6.65 4.05
N ALA A 145 11.80 -7.75 4.79
CA ALA A 145 12.84 -8.75 4.54
C ALA A 145 12.63 -9.44 3.18
N ALA A 146 11.39 -9.84 2.87
CA ALA A 146 11.03 -10.53 1.63
C ALA A 146 11.26 -9.65 0.38
N ARG A 147 10.95 -8.34 0.45
CA ARG A 147 11.23 -7.39 -0.65
C ARG A 147 12.71 -7.34 -1.06
N ARG A 148 13.63 -7.72 -0.17
CA ARG A 148 15.08 -7.74 -0.46
C ARG A 148 15.49 -8.95 -1.31
N THR A 149 14.76 -10.06 -1.20
CA THR A 149 15.09 -11.31 -1.86
C THR A 149 14.55 -11.36 -3.28
N ASP A 150 13.38 -10.75 -3.50
CA ASP A 150 12.58 -10.95 -4.71
C ASP A 150 13.17 -10.32 -5.99
N TRP A 151 13.91 -9.21 -5.87
CA TRP A 151 14.51 -8.58 -7.06
C TRP A 151 15.68 -9.38 -7.65
N LYS A 152 16.39 -10.15 -6.82
CA LYS A 152 17.51 -11.02 -7.30
C LYS A 152 17.02 -12.23 -8.08
N SER A 153 15.74 -12.58 -7.96
CA SER A 153 15.09 -13.67 -8.67
C SER A 153 14.27 -13.22 -9.88
N HIS A 154 14.28 -11.92 -10.22
CA HIS A 154 13.46 -11.41 -11.31
C HIS A 154 14.01 -11.87 -12.67
N PRO A 155 13.29 -12.72 -13.44
CA PRO A 155 13.83 -13.35 -14.64
C PRO A 155 14.22 -12.31 -15.71
N GLY A 156 13.47 -11.21 -15.83
CA GLY A 156 13.82 -10.12 -16.75
C GLY A 156 15.07 -9.33 -16.36
N LEU A 157 15.38 -9.23 -15.05
CA LEU A 157 16.60 -8.55 -14.60
C LEU A 157 17.81 -9.46 -14.81
N LEU A 158 17.70 -10.74 -14.45
CA LEU A 158 18.78 -11.71 -14.61
C LEU A 158 19.19 -11.87 -16.09
N GLY A 159 18.22 -11.92 -17.01
CA GLY A 159 18.51 -11.97 -18.44
C GLY A 159 19.29 -10.75 -18.96
N VAL A 160 18.96 -9.54 -18.49
CA VAL A 160 19.70 -8.32 -18.87
C VAL A 160 21.10 -8.28 -18.26
N LEU A 161 21.27 -8.76 -17.02
CA LEU A 161 22.59 -8.83 -16.37
C LEU A 161 23.50 -9.85 -17.06
N GLU A 162 22.95 -10.99 -17.47
CA GLU A 162 23.67 -12.02 -18.24
C GLU A 162 24.04 -11.52 -19.65
N GLU A 163 23.10 -10.88 -20.37
CA GLU A 163 23.37 -10.30 -21.70
C GLU A 163 24.51 -9.27 -21.68
N LYS A 164 24.62 -8.50 -20.59
CA LYS A 164 25.59 -7.41 -20.46
C LYS A 164 26.86 -7.79 -19.69
N ASP A 165 27.00 -9.05 -19.25
CA ASP A 165 28.10 -9.53 -18.39
C ASP A 165 28.32 -8.66 -17.14
N ILE A 166 27.21 -8.21 -16.51
CA ILE A 166 27.24 -7.36 -15.33
C ILE A 166 27.03 -8.22 -14.08
N SER A 167 28.03 -8.24 -13.18
CA SER A 167 27.89 -8.89 -11.88
C SER A 167 26.72 -8.31 -11.08
N ILE A 168 25.86 -9.17 -10.53
CA ILE A 168 24.69 -8.81 -9.72
C ILE A 168 25.05 -7.95 -8.50
N ASP A 169 26.28 -8.06 -8.01
CA ASP A 169 26.76 -7.28 -6.85
C ASP A 169 27.15 -5.83 -7.22
N ARG A 170 27.22 -5.51 -8.51
CA ARG A 170 27.50 -4.16 -9.03
C ARG A 170 26.24 -3.36 -9.38
N VAL A 171 25.06 -3.92 -9.12
CA VAL A 171 23.78 -3.37 -9.55
C VAL A 171 23.01 -2.81 -8.37
N LEU A 172 22.67 -1.53 -8.44
CA LEU A 172 21.66 -0.92 -7.59
C LEU A 172 20.38 -0.78 -8.41
N PRO A 173 19.38 -1.67 -8.27
CA PRO A 173 18.14 -1.51 -9.01
C PRO A 173 17.39 -0.29 -8.45
N SER A 174 16.92 0.59 -9.34
CA SER A 174 15.92 1.60 -9.02
C SER A 174 14.60 1.25 -9.72
N PRO A 175 13.86 0.27 -9.20
CA PRO A 175 12.63 -0.16 -9.86
C PRO A 175 11.56 0.91 -9.71
N ARG A 176 10.93 1.26 -10.84
CA ARG A 176 9.76 2.12 -10.90
C ARG A 176 8.64 1.34 -11.57
N ILE A 177 7.57 1.10 -10.83
CA ILE A 177 6.33 0.57 -11.40
C ILE A 177 5.55 1.77 -11.93
N ARG A 178 5.40 1.87 -13.24
CA ARG A 178 4.48 2.81 -13.87
C ARG A 178 3.22 2.05 -14.27
N ILE A 179 2.10 2.43 -13.67
CA ILE A 179 0.78 1.96 -14.08
C ILE A 179 0.23 3.02 -15.02
N ASN A 180 0.12 2.68 -16.29
CA ASN A 180 -0.49 3.54 -17.29
C ASN A 180 -1.87 2.99 -17.64
N ILE A 181 -2.86 3.87 -17.69
CA ILE A 181 -4.17 3.55 -18.26
C ILE A 181 -4.10 3.98 -19.72
N GLU A 182 -4.00 3.01 -20.62
CA GLU A 182 -4.01 3.21 -22.07
C GLU A 182 -5.46 3.08 -22.57
N ASN A 183 -5.96 4.09 -23.28
CA ASN A 183 -7.27 4.00 -23.92
C ASN A 183 -7.14 3.23 -25.24
N ASP A 184 -7.67 2.00 -25.29
CA ASP A 184 -7.70 1.15 -26.49
C ASP A 184 -9.03 1.33 -27.24
N GLY A 185 -9.25 2.55 -27.73
CA GLY A 185 -10.47 2.94 -28.46
C GLY A 185 -11.58 3.55 -27.59
N ALA A 186 -12.76 3.76 -28.19
CA ALA A 186 -13.83 4.58 -27.59
C ALA A 186 -14.52 3.95 -26.35
N ARG A 187 -14.30 2.67 -26.08
CA ARG A 187 -15.03 1.90 -25.04
C ARG A 187 -14.16 0.99 -24.17
N ARG A 188 -12.84 1.01 -24.34
CA ARG A 188 -11.92 0.12 -23.63
C ARG A 188 -10.80 0.94 -23.02
N ALA A 189 -10.63 0.80 -21.71
CA ALA A 189 -9.45 1.28 -21.01
C ALA A 189 -8.66 0.05 -20.59
N ARG A 190 -7.39 0.01 -20.97
CA ARG A 190 -6.44 -1.03 -20.60
C ARG A 190 -5.54 -0.47 -19.51
N THR A 191 -5.46 -1.14 -18.37
CA THR A 191 -4.47 -0.78 -17.36
C THR A 191 -3.25 -1.65 -17.58
N VAL A 192 -2.16 -1.05 -18.03
CA VAL A 192 -0.88 -1.72 -18.23
C VAL A 192 0.04 -1.34 -17.09
N ALA A 193 0.38 -2.32 -16.25
CA ALA A 193 1.43 -2.16 -15.25
C ALA A 193 2.77 -2.47 -15.92
N ARG A 194 3.59 -1.45 -16.18
CA ARG A 194 4.96 -1.60 -16.68
C ARG A 194 5.96 -1.49 -15.54
N TYR A 195 6.82 -2.48 -15.42
CA TYR A 195 8.01 -2.44 -14.59
C TYR A 195 9.14 -1.80 -15.39
N GLU A 196 9.48 -0.57 -15.06
CA GLU A 196 10.68 0.08 -15.57
C GLU A 196 11.81 -0.15 -14.56
N PHE A 197 12.95 -0.61 -15.03
CA PHE A 197 14.14 -0.70 -14.19
C PHE A 197 15.32 -0.04 -14.87
N THR A 198 16.05 0.73 -14.07
CA THR A 198 17.36 1.25 -14.43
C THR A 198 18.41 0.46 -13.67
N VAL A 199 19.33 -0.16 -14.40
CA VAL A 199 20.52 -0.81 -13.86
C VAL A 199 21.56 0.28 -13.68
N LEU A 200 21.89 0.56 -12.41
CA LEU A 200 22.95 1.49 -12.08
C LEU A 200 24.24 0.72 -11.83
N GLY A 201 25.31 1.11 -12.52
CA GLY A 201 26.65 0.57 -12.38
C GLY A 201 27.56 1.52 -11.61
N ARG A 202 28.55 0.95 -10.91
CA ARG A 202 29.64 1.70 -10.29
C ARG A 202 30.93 1.45 -11.08
N TYR A 203 31.51 2.49 -11.65
CA TYR A 203 32.82 2.40 -12.31
C TYR A 203 33.94 2.30 -11.26
N GLU A 204 35.06 1.66 -11.62
CA GLU A 204 36.31 1.60 -10.81
C GLU A 204 37.11 2.92 -10.81
N ASP A 205 36.45 4.03 -11.10
CA ASP A 205 36.98 5.37 -10.88
C ASP A 205 37.23 5.56 -9.36
N PRO A 206 38.36 6.16 -8.93
CA PRO A 206 38.59 6.55 -7.54
C PRO A 206 37.44 7.35 -6.87
N GLU A 207 36.59 8.04 -7.64
CA GLU A 207 35.41 8.76 -7.14
C GLU A 207 34.15 7.89 -7.02
N GLY A 208 34.14 6.66 -7.56
CA GLY A 208 33.06 5.68 -7.38
C GLY A 208 31.69 6.13 -7.90
N LYS A 209 31.68 6.92 -8.98
CA LYS A 209 30.48 7.52 -9.59
C LYS A 209 29.49 6.44 -10.05
N ILE A 210 28.22 6.66 -9.73
CA ILE A 210 27.10 5.80 -10.13
C ILE A 210 26.54 6.34 -11.45
N VAL A 211 26.46 5.47 -12.47
CA VAL A 211 25.92 5.82 -13.79
C VAL A 211 24.87 4.80 -14.22
N SER A 212 23.90 5.23 -15.03
CA SER A 212 22.95 4.31 -15.67
C SER A 212 23.69 3.52 -16.75
N ILE A 213 23.65 2.19 -16.68
CA ILE A 213 24.34 1.30 -17.62
C ILE A 213 23.39 0.45 -18.46
N ALA A 214 22.15 0.25 -18.01
CA ALA A 214 21.09 -0.37 -18.80
C ALA A 214 19.71 0.09 -18.33
N GLU A 215 18.76 0.13 -19.25
CA GLU A 215 17.35 0.36 -18.98
C GLU A 215 16.55 -0.80 -19.55
N GLY A 216 15.53 -1.25 -18.81
CA GLY A 216 14.65 -2.32 -19.24
C GLY A 216 13.20 -2.03 -18.88
N GLN A 217 12.29 -2.55 -19.70
CA GLN A 217 10.85 -2.51 -19.46
C GLN A 217 10.30 -3.92 -19.53
N GLN A 218 9.47 -4.29 -18.54
CA GLN A 218 8.73 -5.53 -18.54
C GLN A 218 7.26 -5.27 -18.22
N GLU A 219 6.35 -5.76 -19.06
CA GLU A 219 4.92 -5.71 -18.75
C GLU A 219 4.62 -6.77 -17.68
N LEU A 220 4.13 -6.34 -16.52
CA LEU A 220 3.90 -7.23 -15.36
C LEU A 220 2.54 -7.90 -15.44
N THR A 221 1.51 -7.17 -15.82
CA THR A 221 0.14 -7.68 -15.91
C THR A 221 -0.71 -6.77 -16.80
N GLU A 222 -1.59 -7.40 -17.56
CA GLU A 222 -2.63 -6.76 -18.35
C GLU A 222 -3.98 -6.94 -17.64
N PHE A 223 -4.66 -5.84 -17.34
CA PHE A 223 -6.04 -5.85 -16.89
C PHE A 223 -6.90 -5.09 -17.89
N ASP A 224 -7.84 -5.80 -18.50
CA ASP A 224 -8.84 -5.21 -19.37
C ASP A 224 -10.04 -4.74 -18.56
N PHE A 225 -10.30 -3.43 -18.60
CA PHE A 225 -11.56 -2.86 -18.15
C PHE A 225 -12.40 -2.53 -19.38
N THR A 226 -13.16 -3.52 -19.84
CA THR A 226 -14.30 -3.24 -20.73
C THR A 226 -15.34 -2.53 -19.87
N ARG A 227 -15.79 -1.32 -20.26
CA ARG A 227 -16.97 -0.71 -19.63
C ARG A 227 -18.09 -1.74 -19.70
N ILE A 228 -18.53 -2.26 -18.54
CA ILE A 228 -19.77 -3.06 -18.45
C ILE A 228 -20.93 -2.08 -18.66
N GLY A 229 -21.09 -1.63 -19.89
CA GLY A 229 -22.35 -1.11 -20.41
C GLY A 229 -23.17 -2.32 -20.78
N ASP A 230 -23.97 -2.76 -19.80
CA ASP A 230 -25.20 -3.56 -19.88
C ASP A 230 -25.30 -4.46 -18.64
N TRP A 231 -25.31 -3.84 -17.45
CA TRP A 231 -26.10 -4.38 -16.35
C TRP A 231 -27.56 -4.05 -16.67
N THR A 232 -28.21 -4.87 -17.48
CA THR A 232 -29.67 -4.95 -17.41
C THR A 232 -30.01 -5.50 -16.04
N SER A 233 -30.82 -4.76 -15.28
CA SER A 233 -31.49 -5.26 -14.08
C SER A 233 -31.99 -6.68 -14.33
N PRO A 234 -31.76 -7.66 -13.43
CA PRO A 234 -32.58 -8.85 -13.46
C PRO A 234 -34.03 -8.43 -13.16
N ASP A 235 -34.97 -8.89 -13.98
CA ASP A 235 -36.39 -8.99 -13.59
C ASP A 235 -36.55 -10.01 -12.47
#